data_AF-A0A5Q4E7D0-F1
#
_entry.id   AF-A0A5Q4E7D0-F1
#
_cell.length_a   1.000
_cell.length_b   1.000
_cell.length_c   1.000
_cell.angle_alpha   90.00
_cell.angle_beta   90.00
_cell.angle_gamma   90.00
#
_symmetry.space_group_name_H-M   'P 1'
#
loop_
_entity.id
_entity.type
_entity.pdbx_description
1 polymer ?
#
loop_
_entity_poly.entity_id
_entity_poly.type
_entity_poly.pdbx_seq_one_letter_code
_entity_poly.pdbx_strand_id
1 'polypeptide(L)'
;MKNARKGFWIYPLLLLGFAVLIIVSCSKDDEKLPTVTTLELSAVSHNSATSGGIVNDDGGTKLLAIGLCWSTAENPTVSDFTSSEGKYTINGVEEREFTSIARDLEPLTRYYLRAYAANEAGVGYGEQLTFETDEAGQIIHPLTIDMIDAWTQESSEGPKESLIDGNTGTYWHSSWSAGVEPLPHWIQITFPESTNVGGFNYTFRQPSGITDRPNHWDVQVSSNGTDWETVWTSPSGLPVEPVDEMQTLEFDQNYTSQYFRIRILDTYGSRDWTHLSTIEVFENRD
;
A
#
# COMPACT_ATOMS: atom_id res chain seq x y z
N MET A 1 108.84 4.51 -31.91
CA MET A 1 108.68 3.93 -30.57
C MET A 1 107.24 4.15 -30.10
N LYS A 2 106.64 3.11 -29.49
CA LYS A 2 105.30 3.02 -28.85
C LYS A 2 104.08 2.65 -29.72
N ASN A 3 104.00 1.35 -30.03
CA ASN A 3 102.95 0.38 -29.68
C ASN A 3 101.51 0.86 -29.36
N ALA A 4 100.52 0.26 -30.07
CA ALA A 4 99.55 -0.75 -29.59
C ALA A 4 98.04 -0.51 -29.81
N ARG A 5 97.45 -1.50 -30.52
CA ARG A 5 96.23 -2.32 -30.24
C ARG A 5 94.79 -1.80 -30.49
N LYS A 6 94.16 -2.51 -31.47
CA LYS A 6 92.92 -3.33 -31.46
C LYS A 6 91.53 -2.68 -31.32
N GLY A 7 90.63 -3.06 -32.23
CA GLY A 7 89.17 -3.11 -32.03
C GLY A 7 88.40 -3.33 -33.35
N PHE A 8 87.71 -4.46 -33.48
CA PHE A 8 86.91 -4.91 -34.64
C PHE A 8 85.45 -5.02 -34.18
N TRP A 9 84.47 -4.36 -34.80
CA TRP A 9 83.03 -4.57 -34.53
C TRP A 9 82.19 -4.47 -35.81
N ILE A 10 81.18 -5.34 -35.88
CA ILE A 10 80.32 -5.73 -37.00
C ILE A 10 79.01 -4.93 -36.94
N TYR A 11 78.42 -4.56 -38.08
CA TYR A 11 77.01 -4.14 -38.19
C TYR A 11 76.25 -5.02 -39.20
N PRO A 12 74.95 -5.32 -38.98
CA PRO A 12 74.25 -6.42 -39.63
C PRO A 12 73.46 -6.01 -40.88
N LEU A 13 73.27 -6.97 -41.79
CA LEU A 13 72.45 -6.86 -43.00
C LEU A 13 71.00 -7.34 -42.73
N LEU A 14 70.04 -6.63 -43.33
CA LEU A 14 68.59 -6.81 -43.25
C LEU A 14 68.10 -8.26 -43.53
N LEU A 15 67.09 -8.69 -42.77
CA LEU A 15 66.18 -9.79 -43.13
C LEU A 15 64.76 -9.24 -43.22
N LEU A 16 64.16 -9.34 -44.42
CA LEU A 16 62.77 -9.01 -44.72
C LEU A 16 61.82 -9.97 -43.98
N GLY A 17 60.96 -9.43 -43.11
CA GLY A 17 59.83 -10.16 -42.52
C GLY A 17 58.53 -9.82 -43.25
N PHE A 18 57.93 -10.84 -43.88
CA PHE A 18 56.60 -10.76 -44.51
C PHE A 18 55.53 -10.81 -43.42
N ALA A 19 54.82 -9.70 -43.18
CA ALA A 19 53.73 -9.64 -42.21
C ALA A 19 52.47 -10.28 -42.80
N VAL A 20 52.04 -11.40 -42.24
CA VAL A 20 50.72 -11.99 -42.49
C VAL A 20 49.70 -11.20 -41.67
N LEU A 21 48.89 -10.37 -42.34
CA LEU A 21 47.72 -9.72 -41.77
C LEU A 21 46.61 -10.75 -41.58
N ILE A 22 46.41 -11.21 -40.35
CA ILE A 22 45.23 -11.98 -39.95
C ILE A 22 44.08 -10.98 -39.81
N ILE A 23 43.22 -10.90 -40.83
CA ILE A 23 41.93 -10.24 -40.69
C ILE A 23 41.01 -11.13 -39.84
N VAL A 24 40.93 -10.84 -38.54
CA VAL A 24 39.84 -11.37 -37.71
C VAL A 24 38.56 -10.71 -38.19
N SER A 25 37.80 -11.42 -39.02
CA SER A 25 36.42 -11.08 -39.34
C SER A 25 35.59 -11.30 -38.09
N CYS A 26 35.48 -10.26 -37.27
CA CYS A 26 34.51 -10.22 -36.18
C CYS A 26 33.12 -10.12 -36.83
N SER A 27 32.39 -11.24 -36.88
CA SER A 27 30.96 -11.20 -37.19
C SER A 27 30.31 -10.46 -36.02
N LYS A 28 29.93 -9.19 -36.23
CA LYS A 28 29.00 -8.54 -35.33
C LYS A 28 27.71 -9.34 -35.40
N ASP A 29 27.40 -10.09 -34.36
CA ASP A 29 26.06 -10.61 -34.21
C ASP A 29 25.12 -9.39 -34.16
N ASP A 30 24.06 -9.40 -34.98
CA ASP A 30 23.08 -8.33 -35.00
C ASP A 30 22.39 -8.32 -33.64
N GLU A 31 22.78 -7.37 -32.78
CA GLU A 31 22.14 -7.10 -31.50
C GLU A 31 20.68 -6.71 -31.75
N LYS A 32 19.75 -7.39 -31.09
CA LYS A 32 18.31 -7.21 -31.24
C LYS A 32 17.71 -6.67 -29.95
N LEU A 33 16.53 -6.06 -30.06
CA LEU A 33 15.74 -5.72 -28.88
C LEU A 33 15.34 -7.02 -28.14
N PRO A 34 15.24 -6.99 -26.80
CA PRO A 34 14.68 -8.08 -26.03
C PRO A 34 13.24 -8.39 -26.47
N THR A 35 12.78 -9.62 -26.21
CA THR A 35 11.37 -9.97 -26.38
C THR A 35 10.78 -10.34 -25.03
N VAL A 36 9.60 -9.79 -24.74
CA VAL A 36 8.97 -9.87 -23.42
C VAL A 36 7.50 -10.24 -23.57
N THR A 37 6.99 -11.06 -22.67
CA THR A 37 5.56 -11.32 -22.48
C THR A 37 5.09 -10.56 -21.25
N THR A 38 4.04 -9.75 -21.36
CA THR A 38 3.37 -9.15 -20.20
C THR A 38 2.45 -10.20 -19.58
N LEU A 39 2.57 -10.42 -18.27
CA LEU A 39 1.69 -11.34 -17.53
C LEU A 39 0.38 -10.64 -17.17
N GLU A 40 -0.70 -11.41 -17.07
CA GLU A 40 -2.01 -10.92 -16.63
C GLU A 40 -1.93 -10.17 -15.28
N LEU A 41 -2.89 -9.27 -15.05
CA LEU A 41 -3.01 -8.57 -13.77
C LEU A 41 -3.40 -9.56 -12.67
N SER A 42 -2.72 -9.50 -11.53
CA SER A 42 -3.01 -10.32 -10.36
C SER A 42 -3.76 -9.57 -9.26
N ALA A 43 -3.68 -8.24 -9.25
CA ALA A 43 -4.46 -7.36 -8.38
C ALA A 43 -4.59 -5.97 -9.01
N VAL A 44 -5.72 -5.32 -8.82
CA VAL A 44 -5.95 -3.90 -9.16
C VAL A 44 -6.62 -3.28 -7.93
N SER A 45 -6.23 -2.06 -7.61
CA SER A 45 -6.66 -1.28 -6.46
C SER A 45 -6.95 0.15 -6.91
N HIS A 46 -7.43 1.04 -6.04
CA HIS A 46 -7.72 2.43 -6.43
C HIS A 46 -6.46 3.21 -6.84
N ASN A 47 -5.28 2.80 -6.35
CA ASN A 47 -4.01 3.50 -6.58
C ASN A 47 -2.87 2.62 -7.10
N SER A 48 -3.13 1.33 -7.33
CA SER A 48 -2.09 0.40 -7.76
C SER A 48 -2.60 -0.75 -8.61
N ALA A 49 -1.68 -1.41 -9.33
CA ALA A 49 -1.96 -2.64 -10.04
C ALA A 49 -0.74 -3.55 -10.06
N THR A 50 -0.93 -4.84 -9.76
CA THR A 50 0.12 -5.85 -9.76
C THR A 50 0.08 -6.68 -11.04
N SER A 51 1.22 -6.84 -11.69
CA SER A 51 1.43 -7.64 -12.90
C SER A 51 2.87 -8.15 -12.91
N GLY A 52 3.36 -8.63 -14.05
CA GLY A 52 4.71 -9.13 -14.21
C GLY A 52 5.10 -9.26 -15.66
N GLY A 53 6.26 -9.84 -15.90
CA GLY A 53 6.73 -10.13 -17.25
C GLY A 53 7.65 -11.33 -17.31
N ILE A 54 7.69 -11.95 -18.48
CA ILE A 54 8.65 -13.01 -18.84
C ILE A 54 9.51 -12.49 -19.99
N VAL A 55 10.83 -12.45 -19.79
CA VAL A 55 11.80 -12.14 -20.86
C VAL A 55 12.09 -13.42 -21.63
N ASN A 56 11.54 -13.52 -22.85
CA ASN A 56 11.67 -14.70 -23.70
C ASN A 56 13.04 -14.77 -24.39
N ASP A 57 13.61 -13.61 -24.73
CA ASP A 57 14.93 -13.47 -25.37
C ASP A 57 15.57 -12.15 -24.93
N ASP A 58 16.87 -12.16 -24.64
CA ASP A 58 17.64 -10.96 -24.28
C ASP A 58 18.21 -10.23 -25.50
N GLY A 59 17.99 -10.76 -26.71
CA GLY A 59 18.41 -10.11 -27.96
C GLY A 59 19.92 -10.16 -28.21
N GLY A 60 20.64 -11.05 -27.51
CA GLY A 60 22.06 -11.32 -27.74
C GLY A 60 23.02 -10.45 -26.93
N THR A 61 22.50 -9.54 -26.09
CA THR A 61 23.30 -8.78 -25.12
C THR A 61 22.67 -8.87 -23.73
N LYS A 62 23.45 -8.58 -22.70
CA LYS A 62 22.96 -8.65 -21.32
C LYS A 62 21.80 -7.70 -21.08
N LEU A 63 20.85 -8.13 -20.25
CA LEU A 63 19.76 -7.28 -19.81
C LEU A 63 20.29 -6.18 -18.87
N LEU A 64 19.93 -4.94 -19.17
CA LEU A 64 20.27 -3.75 -18.40
C LEU A 64 19.15 -3.35 -17.43
N ALA A 65 17.89 -3.69 -17.72
CA ALA A 65 16.74 -3.46 -16.86
C ALA A 65 15.57 -4.37 -17.28
N ILE A 66 14.69 -4.67 -16.33
CA ILE A 66 13.38 -5.29 -16.56
C ILE A 66 12.36 -4.59 -15.65
N GLY A 67 11.09 -4.58 -16.01
CA GLY A 67 10.05 -4.00 -15.17
C GLY A 67 8.73 -3.80 -15.89
N LEU A 68 7.85 -2.97 -15.31
CA LEU A 68 6.61 -2.53 -15.93
C LEU A 68 6.73 -1.07 -16.36
N CYS A 69 5.99 -0.70 -17.39
CA CYS A 69 5.72 0.69 -17.74
C CYS A 69 4.21 0.89 -17.90
N TRP A 70 3.69 2.02 -17.44
CA TRP A 70 2.26 2.32 -17.45
C TRP A 70 1.98 3.80 -17.69
N SER A 71 0.80 4.07 -18.25
CA SER A 71 0.34 5.42 -18.61
C SER A 71 -1.18 5.43 -18.78
N THR A 72 -1.79 6.61 -18.81
CA THR A 72 -3.19 6.79 -19.24
C THR A 72 -3.33 6.87 -20.77
N ALA A 73 -2.21 6.94 -21.50
CA ALA A 73 -2.16 6.83 -22.95
C ALA A 73 -1.79 5.41 -23.39
N GLU A 74 -2.29 5.00 -24.56
CA GLU A 74 -1.94 3.72 -25.17
C GLU A 74 -0.46 3.64 -25.56
N ASN A 75 0.06 2.42 -25.50
CA ASN A 75 1.43 2.00 -25.77
C ASN A 75 2.44 2.66 -24.82
N PRO A 76 2.30 2.47 -23.49
CA PRO A 76 3.25 3.03 -22.53
C PRO A 76 4.66 2.54 -22.82
N THR A 77 5.62 3.38 -22.46
CA THR A 77 7.05 3.18 -22.67
C THR A 77 7.82 3.50 -21.40
N VAL A 78 9.13 3.23 -21.38
CA VAL A 78 10.00 3.60 -20.25
C VAL A 78 10.18 5.12 -20.06
N SER A 79 9.62 5.97 -20.92
CA SER A 79 9.55 7.43 -20.68
C SER A 79 8.30 7.87 -19.92
N ASP A 80 7.35 6.96 -19.71
CA ASP A 80 6.17 7.16 -18.85
C ASP A 80 6.52 6.79 -17.40
N PHE A 81 5.53 6.33 -16.62
CA PHE A 81 5.80 5.71 -15.33
C PHE A 81 6.39 4.32 -15.52
N THR A 82 7.39 3.97 -14.72
CA THR A 82 8.08 2.68 -14.81
C THR A 82 8.51 2.17 -13.45
N SER A 83 8.63 0.85 -13.35
CA SER A 83 9.34 0.15 -12.28
C SER A 83 10.63 -0.47 -12.79
N SER A 84 11.51 -0.90 -11.89
CA SER A 84 12.73 -1.64 -12.18
C SER A 84 12.81 -2.83 -11.24
N GLU A 85 12.94 -4.04 -11.79
CA GLU A 85 12.99 -5.29 -11.02
C GLU A 85 14.29 -6.06 -11.28
N GLY A 86 14.47 -7.14 -10.51
CA GLY A 86 15.59 -8.07 -10.63
C GLY A 86 16.85 -7.65 -9.88
N LYS A 87 17.83 -8.55 -9.85
CA LYS A 87 19.12 -8.36 -9.21
C LYS A 87 20.16 -7.91 -10.23
N TYR A 88 20.65 -6.69 -10.06
CA TYR A 88 21.65 -6.09 -10.93
C TYR A 88 23.04 -6.61 -10.58
N THR A 89 23.66 -7.35 -11.49
CA THR A 89 25.04 -7.83 -11.38
C THR A 89 25.94 -7.21 -12.44
N ILE A 90 27.25 -7.48 -12.38
CA ILE A 90 28.18 -7.07 -13.45
C ILE A 90 27.80 -7.67 -14.82
N ASN A 91 27.09 -8.80 -14.80
CA ASN A 91 26.61 -9.52 -15.98
C ASN A 91 25.20 -9.08 -16.43
N GLY A 92 24.63 -8.04 -15.82
CA GLY A 92 23.27 -7.59 -16.09
C GLY A 92 22.24 -8.17 -15.12
N VAL A 93 20.97 -8.05 -15.48
CA VAL A 93 19.84 -8.66 -14.76
C VAL A 93 19.74 -10.13 -15.14
N GLU A 94 19.74 -11.02 -14.15
CA GLU A 94 19.73 -12.48 -14.38
C GLU A 94 18.31 -13.05 -14.44
N GLU A 95 17.35 -12.40 -13.77
CA GLU A 95 15.95 -12.80 -13.73
C GLU A 95 15.32 -12.74 -15.13
N ARG A 96 14.56 -13.79 -15.44
CA ARG A 96 13.80 -13.91 -16.69
C ARG A 96 12.29 -13.86 -16.49
N GLU A 97 11.84 -13.90 -15.24
CA GLU A 97 10.45 -13.75 -14.85
C GLU A 97 10.41 -12.87 -13.60
N PHE A 98 9.47 -11.93 -13.57
CA PHE A 98 9.33 -10.98 -12.47
C PHE A 98 7.88 -10.61 -12.20
N THR A 99 7.60 -10.19 -10.98
CA THR A 99 6.35 -9.54 -10.55
C THR A 99 6.69 -8.12 -10.12
N SER A 100 5.81 -7.17 -10.41
CA SER A 100 5.98 -5.76 -10.05
C SER A 100 4.63 -5.08 -9.83
N ILE A 101 4.67 -3.87 -9.26
CA ILE A 101 3.49 -3.09 -8.89
C ILE A 101 3.58 -1.74 -9.61
N ALA A 102 2.59 -1.43 -10.45
CA ALA A 102 2.31 -0.08 -10.91
C ALA A 102 1.71 0.71 -9.75
N ARG A 103 2.35 1.82 -9.37
CA ARG A 103 1.98 2.66 -8.22
C ARG A 103 1.55 4.05 -8.66
N ASP A 104 1.08 4.82 -7.68
CA ASP A 104 0.71 6.22 -7.82
C ASP A 104 -0.34 6.42 -8.93
N LEU A 105 -1.29 5.49 -9.00
CA LEU A 105 -2.41 5.57 -9.91
C LEU A 105 -3.52 6.44 -9.32
N GLU A 106 -4.25 7.12 -10.18
CA GLU A 106 -5.45 7.85 -9.78
C GLU A 106 -6.66 6.89 -9.75
N PRO A 107 -7.60 7.05 -8.80
CA PRO A 107 -8.83 6.25 -8.74
C PRO A 107 -9.73 6.45 -9.96
N LEU A 108 -10.61 5.48 -10.24
CA LEU A 108 -11.58 5.51 -11.36
C LEU A 108 -10.96 5.93 -12.71
N THR A 109 -9.71 5.53 -12.93
CA THR A 109 -8.92 5.97 -14.09
C THR A 109 -8.46 4.76 -14.90
N ARG A 110 -8.64 4.86 -16.21
CA ARG A 110 -8.16 3.84 -17.14
C ARG A 110 -6.66 4.00 -17.38
N TYR A 111 -5.93 2.90 -17.21
CA TYR A 111 -4.50 2.79 -17.48
C TYR A 111 -4.21 1.68 -18.48
N TYR A 112 -3.06 1.85 -19.13
CA TYR A 112 -2.42 0.88 -20.00
C TYR A 112 -1.09 0.48 -19.40
N LEU A 113 -0.74 -0.81 -19.46
CA LEU A 113 0.44 -1.37 -18.82
C LEU A 113 1.14 -2.38 -19.73
N ARG A 114 2.48 -2.36 -19.73
CA ARG A 114 3.33 -3.29 -20.48
C ARG A 114 4.54 -3.69 -19.65
N ALA A 115 4.90 -4.96 -19.70
CA ALA A 115 6.23 -5.40 -19.27
C ALA A 115 7.29 -4.92 -20.27
N TYR A 116 8.47 -4.57 -19.79
CA TYR A 116 9.61 -4.19 -20.62
C TYR A 116 10.89 -4.89 -20.17
N ALA A 117 11.83 -4.99 -21.11
CA ALA A 117 13.21 -5.36 -20.85
C ALA A 117 14.14 -4.52 -21.73
N ALA A 118 15.25 -4.06 -21.19
CA ALA A 118 16.23 -3.23 -21.88
C ALA A 118 17.56 -3.97 -22.01
N ASN A 119 18.24 -3.80 -23.13
CA ASN A 119 19.60 -4.26 -23.37
C ASN A 119 20.41 -3.17 -24.12
N GLU A 120 21.60 -3.49 -24.64
CA GLU A 120 22.44 -2.51 -25.34
C GLU A 120 21.84 -2.02 -26.68
N ALA A 121 20.98 -2.83 -27.33
CA ALA A 121 20.28 -2.46 -28.56
C ALA A 121 19.06 -1.57 -28.31
N GLY A 122 18.46 -1.62 -27.12
CA GLY A 122 17.33 -0.77 -26.73
C GLY A 122 16.32 -1.49 -25.84
N VAL A 123 15.06 -1.05 -25.89
CA VAL A 123 13.97 -1.57 -25.05
C VAL A 123 12.99 -2.41 -25.88
N GLY A 124 12.81 -3.64 -25.45
CA GLY A 124 11.74 -4.54 -25.87
C GLY A 124 10.55 -4.41 -24.93
N TYR A 125 9.34 -4.51 -25.49
CA TYR A 125 8.10 -4.39 -24.75
C TYR A 125 7.19 -5.57 -25.05
N GLY A 126 6.47 -6.03 -24.02
CA GLY A 126 5.44 -7.04 -24.17
C GLY A 126 4.11 -6.47 -24.66
N GLU A 127 3.10 -7.33 -24.63
CA GLU A 127 1.72 -6.98 -24.97
C GLU A 127 1.17 -5.92 -24.00
N GLN A 128 0.28 -5.09 -24.51
CA GLN A 128 -0.43 -4.11 -23.69
C GLN A 128 -1.62 -4.74 -22.99
N LEU A 129 -1.69 -4.53 -21.68
CA LEU A 129 -2.89 -4.72 -20.88
C LEU A 129 -3.59 -3.38 -20.67
N THR A 130 -4.91 -3.43 -20.52
CA THR A 130 -5.75 -2.27 -20.17
C THR A 130 -6.53 -2.62 -18.92
N PHE A 131 -6.58 -1.69 -17.96
CA PHE A 131 -7.37 -1.83 -16.75
C PHE A 131 -7.90 -0.49 -16.29
N GLU A 132 -8.85 -0.52 -15.36
CA GLU A 132 -9.40 0.65 -14.71
C GLU A 132 -9.16 0.47 -13.21
N THR A 133 -8.62 1.49 -12.55
CA THR A 133 -8.46 1.49 -11.10
C THR A 133 -9.82 1.57 -10.42
N ASP A 134 -9.89 1.00 -9.22
CA ASP A 134 -11.12 1.01 -8.43
C ASP A 134 -11.44 2.43 -7.92
N GLU A 135 -12.66 2.59 -7.41
CA GLU A 135 -13.06 3.80 -6.70
C GLU A 135 -12.31 3.90 -5.36
N ALA A 136 -11.60 5.01 -5.15
CA ALA A 136 -11.10 5.35 -3.82
C ALA A 136 -12.26 5.85 -2.97
N GLY A 137 -12.33 5.38 -1.73
CA GLY A 137 -13.31 5.88 -0.79
C GLY A 137 -13.57 4.94 0.37
N GLN A 138 -14.49 5.38 1.22
CA GLN A 138 -14.97 4.66 2.37
C GLN A 138 -16.33 4.02 2.03
N ILE A 139 -16.46 2.71 2.24
CA ILE A 139 -17.76 2.04 2.21
C ILE A 139 -18.33 2.12 3.63
N ILE A 140 -19.35 2.95 3.85
CA ILE A 140 -20.07 3.00 5.13
C ILE A 140 -20.85 1.69 5.29
N HIS A 141 -20.67 1.02 6.41
CA HIS A 141 -21.45 -0.16 6.79
C HIS A 141 -22.67 0.27 7.60
N PRO A 142 -23.90 0.13 7.06
CA PRO A 142 -25.09 0.49 7.81
C PRO A 142 -25.26 -0.42 9.03
N LEU A 143 -25.34 0.18 10.21
CA LEU A 143 -25.57 -0.53 11.45
C LEU A 143 -27.07 -0.60 11.75
N THR A 144 -27.50 -1.73 12.31
CA THR A 144 -28.87 -1.92 12.83
C THR A 144 -28.83 -2.09 14.33
N ILE A 145 -29.98 -1.90 15.00
CA ILE A 145 -30.04 -1.99 16.46
C ILE A 145 -29.62 -3.37 16.99
N ASP A 146 -29.93 -4.44 16.26
CA ASP A 146 -29.58 -5.80 16.65
C ASP A 146 -28.07 -6.09 16.51
N MET A 147 -27.35 -5.25 15.78
CA MET A 147 -25.89 -5.37 15.62
C MET A 147 -25.13 -4.69 16.76
N ILE A 148 -25.74 -3.74 17.47
CA ILE A 148 -25.01 -2.91 18.44
C ILE A 148 -25.31 -3.29 19.88
N ASP A 149 -24.27 -3.22 20.70
CA ASP A 149 -24.38 -3.28 22.15
C ASP A 149 -23.42 -2.29 22.81
N ALA A 150 -23.67 -1.91 24.06
CA ALA A 150 -22.83 -0.93 24.76
C ALA A 150 -22.60 -1.33 26.22
N TRP A 151 -21.38 -1.11 26.71
CA TRP A 151 -21.05 -1.38 28.10
C TRP A 151 -21.39 -0.24 29.03
N THR A 152 -22.25 -0.61 29.98
CA THR A 152 -23.06 0.25 30.81
C THR A 152 -23.90 1.24 30.00
N GLN A 153 -25.07 1.57 30.54
CA GLN A 153 -25.96 2.52 29.92
C GLN A 153 -26.77 3.17 31.03
N GLU A 154 -26.92 4.49 30.93
CA GLU A 154 -27.78 5.21 31.84
C GLU A 154 -29.22 4.71 31.74
N SER A 155 -29.86 4.52 32.89
CA SER A 155 -31.19 3.89 32.96
C SER A 155 -32.34 4.83 32.59
N SER A 156 -32.10 6.14 32.73
CA SER A 156 -33.12 7.18 32.60
C SER A 156 -33.08 7.93 31.27
N GLU A 157 -31.95 7.88 30.57
CA GLU A 157 -31.70 8.59 29.31
C GLU A 157 -30.54 7.93 28.56
N GLY A 158 -30.22 8.42 27.38
CA GLY A 158 -28.99 8.04 26.70
C GLY A 158 -28.96 6.60 26.14
N PRO A 159 -30.01 6.10 25.46
CA PRO A 159 -30.06 4.71 25.01
C PRO A 159 -29.10 4.45 23.83
N LYS A 160 -28.54 3.23 23.72
CA LYS A 160 -27.60 2.83 22.67
C LYS A 160 -28.15 3.01 21.24
N GLU A 161 -29.47 2.93 21.09
CA GLU A 161 -30.21 3.20 19.85
C GLU A 161 -29.82 4.54 19.23
N SER A 162 -29.53 5.55 20.07
CA SER A 162 -29.15 6.88 19.61
C SER A 162 -27.85 6.88 18.80
N LEU A 163 -26.94 5.93 19.05
CA LEU A 163 -25.67 5.83 18.33
C LEU A 163 -25.84 5.68 16.81
N ILE A 164 -26.99 5.18 16.35
CA ILE A 164 -27.21 4.82 14.96
C ILE A 164 -28.50 5.42 14.38
N ASP A 165 -29.12 6.38 15.07
CA ASP A 165 -30.36 7.02 14.62
C ASP A 165 -30.14 8.18 13.63
N GLY A 166 -28.87 8.55 13.39
CA GLY A 166 -28.47 9.64 12.51
C GLY A 166 -28.78 11.04 13.04
N ASN A 167 -29.17 11.17 14.32
CA ASN A 167 -29.57 12.42 14.93
C ASN A 167 -28.54 12.89 15.98
N THR A 168 -27.83 13.98 15.68
CA THR A 168 -26.84 14.56 16.61
C THR A 168 -27.45 15.25 17.84
N GLY A 169 -28.78 15.36 17.90
CA GLY A 169 -29.51 15.85 19.07
C GLY A 169 -29.85 14.78 20.11
N THR A 170 -29.70 13.49 19.76
CA THR A 170 -29.80 12.35 20.68
C THR A 170 -28.39 11.82 20.99
N TYR A 171 -28.28 10.97 22.00
CA TYR A 171 -26.99 10.44 22.44
C TYR A 171 -27.16 9.12 23.18
N TRP A 172 -26.12 8.29 23.13
CA TRP A 172 -25.89 7.27 24.13
C TRP A 172 -25.08 7.86 25.28
N HIS A 173 -25.35 7.40 26.50
CA HIS A 173 -24.56 7.72 27.68
C HIS A 173 -24.28 6.44 28.47
N SER A 174 -23.01 6.21 28.82
CA SER A 174 -22.67 5.18 29.80
C SER A 174 -23.30 5.51 31.16
N SER A 175 -23.39 4.55 32.08
CA SER A 175 -23.98 4.82 33.40
C SER A 175 -23.23 5.96 34.11
N TRP A 176 -23.95 7.01 34.53
CA TRP A 176 -23.38 8.14 35.27
C TRP A 176 -24.06 8.38 36.62
N SER A 177 -25.31 7.92 36.79
CA SER A 177 -26.09 8.14 38.01
C SER A 177 -26.05 6.96 38.99
N ALA A 178 -26.09 5.73 38.47
CA ALA A 178 -26.09 4.49 39.25
C ALA A 178 -25.42 3.37 38.46
N GLY A 179 -24.65 2.51 39.15
CA GLY A 179 -23.88 1.45 38.48
C GLY A 179 -22.79 2.00 37.56
N VAL A 180 -22.14 3.09 37.97
CA VAL A 180 -21.00 3.67 37.25
C VAL A 180 -19.83 2.70 37.34
N GLU A 181 -19.32 2.29 36.18
CA GLU A 181 -18.14 1.44 36.04
C GLU A 181 -16.97 2.26 35.49
N PRO A 182 -15.71 1.93 35.86
CA PRO A 182 -14.54 2.63 35.35
C PRO A 182 -14.35 2.37 33.85
N LEU A 183 -13.61 3.27 33.19
CA LEU A 183 -13.11 3.04 31.84
C LEU A 183 -12.24 1.75 31.79
N PRO A 184 -12.17 1.05 30.64
CA PRO A 184 -12.74 1.44 29.36
C PRO A 184 -14.22 1.08 29.19
N HIS A 185 -14.99 1.97 28.55
CA HIS A 185 -16.31 1.66 28.02
C HIS A 185 -16.20 1.18 26.59
N TRP A 186 -17.18 0.42 26.10
CA TRP A 186 -17.16 -0.08 24.72
C TRP A 186 -18.52 -0.01 24.05
N ILE A 187 -18.47 0.16 22.73
CA ILE A 187 -19.57 -0.08 21.81
C ILE A 187 -19.17 -1.31 21.00
N GLN A 188 -19.97 -2.36 21.07
CA GLN A 188 -19.78 -3.60 20.34
C GLN A 188 -20.63 -3.57 19.07
N ILE A 189 -20.05 -4.03 17.97
CA ILE A 189 -20.72 -4.23 16.69
C ILE A 189 -20.58 -5.70 16.33
N THR A 190 -21.71 -6.36 16.09
CA THR A 190 -21.80 -7.75 15.66
C THR A 190 -22.41 -7.79 14.28
N PHE A 191 -21.57 -8.02 13.27
CA PHE A 191 -22.02 -8.15 11.89
C PHE A 191 -22.70 -9.51 11.66
N PRO A 192 -23.62 -9.60 10.67
CA PRO A 192 -24.22 -10.88 10.30
C PRO A 192 -23.19 -11.87 9.74
N GLU A 193 -22.12 -11.36 9.14
CA GLU A 193 -20.99 -12.11 8.61
C GLU A 193 -19.66 -11.36 8.83
N SER A 194 -18.54 -12.02 8.58
CA SER A 194 -17.23 -11.40 8.70
C SER A 194 -17.11 -10.21 7.74
N THR A 195 -16.80 -9.03 8.28
CA THR A 195 -16.82 -7.76 7.56
C THR A 195 -15.48 -7.04 7.74
N ASN A 196 -15.02 -6.35 6.72
CA ASN A 196 -13.84 -5.48 6.77
C ASN A 196 -14.22 -4.13 7.37
N VAL A 197 -13.44 -3.64 8.34
CA VAL A 197 -13.59 -2.29 8.89
C VAL A 197 -12.21 -1.63 8.92
N GLY A 198 -12.09 -0.49 8.27
CA GLY A 198 -10.90 0.35 8.18
C GLY A 198 -10.97 1.62 9.02
N GLY A 199 -12.11 1.91 9.65
CA GLY A 199 -12.25 3.04 10.56
C GLY A 199 -13.69 3.28 11.00
N PHE A 200 -13.88 4.38 11.72
CA PHE A 200 -15.19 4.83 12.16
C PHE A 200 -15.30 6.34 12.23
N ASN A 201 -16.50 6.86 11.98
CA ASN A 201 -16.86 8.23 12.26
C ASN A 201 -17.74 8.30 13.51
N TYR A 202 -17.66 9.40 14.24
CA TYR A 202 -18.48 9.63 15.42
C TYR A 202 -18.77 11.11 15.63
N THR A 203 -19.83 11.42 16.38
CA THR A 203 -20.15 12.79 16.81
C THR A 203 -20.30 12.88 18.32
N PHE A 204 -19.91 14.01 18.90
CA PHE A 204 -20.11 14.28 20.32
C PHE A 204 -21.56 14.71 20.61
N ARG A 205 -22.04 14.41 21.82
CA ARG A 205 -23.33 14.89 22.33
C ARG A 205 -23.45 16.41 22.27
N GLN A 206 -24.59 16.92 21.81
CA GLN A 206 -24.89 18.35 21.79
C GLN A 206 -26.22 18.70 22.50
N PRO A 207 -26.26 19.76 23.33
CA PRO A 207 -25.13 20.42 23.99
C PRO A 207 -24.62 19.56 25.17
N SER A 208 -23.29 19.38 25.29
CA SER A 208 -22.68 18.69 26.43
C SER A 208 -21.44 19.39 26.96
N GLY A 209 -21.11 19.12 28.23
CA GLY A 209 -19.83 19.51 28.81
C GLY A 209 -18.67 18.76 28.15
N ILE A 210 -17.50 19.39 28.08
CA ILE A 210 -16.33 18.83 27.38
C ILE A 210 -15.68 17.67 28.13
N THR A 211 -15.85 17.57 29.46
CA THR A 211 -15.07 16.66 30.32
C THR A 211 -15.35 15.19 30.07
N ASP A 212 -16.52 14.87 29.55
CA ASP A 212 -17.00 13.49 29.44
C ASP A 212 -16.87 13.01 27.99
N ARG A 213 -16.26 13.82 27.11
CA ARG A 213 -16.02 13.49 25.71
C ARG A 213 -14.83 12.53 25.60
N PRO A 214 -14.96 11.45 24.83
CA PRO A 214 -13.88 10.49 24.61
C PRO A 214 -12.73 11.13 23.84
N ASN A 215 -11.49 10.83 24.23
CA ASN A 215 -10.28 11.39 23.61
C ASN A 215 -9.16 10.34 23.40
N HIS A 216 -9.43 9.07 23.65
CA HIS A 216 -8.46 7.99 23.47
C HIS A 216 -9.24 6.69 23.27
N TRP A 217 -8.87 5.93 22.24
CA TRP A 217 -9.64 4.80 21.78
C TRP A 217 -8.75 3.61 21.46
N ASP A 218 -9.31 2.41 21.55
CA ASP A 218 -8.77 1.26 20.85
C ASP A 218 -9.89 0.45 20.20
N VAL A 219 -9.50 -0.47 19.32
CA VAL A 219 -10.41 -1.35 18.62
C VAL A 219 -9.99 -2.78 18.89
N GLN A 220 -10.96 -3.61 19.27
CA GLN A 220 -10.78 -5.04 19.43
C GLN A 220 -11.60 -5.81 18.43
N VAL A 221 -11.08 -6.98 18.04
CA VAL A 221 -11.83 -7.99 17.27
C VAL A 221 -12.00 -9.27 18.08
N SER A 222 -12.97 -10.08 17.71
CA SER A 222 -13.15 -11.43 18.27
C SER A 222 -13.54 -12.43 17.20
N SER A 223 -13.12 -13.68 17.36
CA SER A 223 -13.53 -14.80 16.51
C SER A 223 -14.77 -15.54 17.03
N ASN A 224 -15.15 -15.31 18.29
CA ASN A 224 -16.21 -16.05 18.99
C ASN A 224 -17.17 -15.17 19.80
N GLY A 225 -16.97 -13.85 19.81
CA GLY A 225 -17.77 -12.89 20.57
C GLY A 225 -17.44 -12.83 22.08
N THR A 226 -16.48 -13.63 22.56
CA THR A 226 -16.14 -13.73 23.99
C THR A 226 -14.67 -13.43 24.29
N ASP A 227 -13.75 -13.87 23.43
CA ASP A 227 -12.32 -13.63 23.56
C ASP A 227 -11.90 -12.48 22.63
N TRP A 228 -11.28 -11.45 23.17
CA TRP A 228 -11.03 -10.19 22.47
C TRP A 228 -9.55 -9.89 22.34
N GLU A 229 -9.15 -9.45 21.16
CA GLU A 229 -7.80 -9.01 20.83
C GLU A 229 -7.84 -7.54 20.42
N THR A 230 -7.05 -6.67 21.07
CA THR A 230 -6.84 -5.30 20.60
C THR A 230 -6.00 -5.33 19.32
N VAL A 231 -6.54 -4.79 18.24
CA VAL A 231 -5.87 -4.74 16.93
C VAL A 231 -5.32 -3.36 16.60
N TRP A 232 -5.95 -2.30 17.11
CA TRP A 232 -5.57 -0.92 16.82
C TRP A 232 -5.78 -0.03 18.05
N THR A 233 -4.97 1.01 18.21
CA THR A 233 -5.10 2.00 19.30
C THR A 233 -4.80 3.39 18.76
N SER A 234 -5.66 4.36 19.06
CA SER A 234 -5.47 5.74 18.65
C SER A 234 -4.32 6.41 19.41
N PRO A 235 -3.78 7.56 18.93
CA PRO A 235 -3.08 8.48 19.82
C PRO A 235 -3.96 8.84 21.02
N SER A 236 -3.34 9.07 22.19
CA SER A 236 -4.06 9.57 23.37
C SER A 236 -4.24 11.09 23.32
N GLY A 237 -5.27 11.60 24.00
CA GLY A 237 -5.50 13.04 24.12
C GLY A 237 -5.95 13.69 22.80
N LEU A 238 -6.73 12.98 21.99
CA LEU A 238 -7.32 13.50 20.77
C LEU A 238 -8.15 14.78 21.05
N PRO A 239 -8.24 15.70 20.09
CA PRO A 239 -9.11 16.87 20.19
C PRO A 239 -10.57 16.46 20.42
N VAL A 240 -11.29 17.24 21.25
CA VAL A 240 -12.73 17.05 21.54
C VAL A 240 -13.59 18.21 21.05
N GLU A 241 -13.04 19.01 20.14
CA GLU A 241 -13.65 20.17 19.49
C GLU A 241 -13.18 20.21 18.02
N PRO A 242 -14.00 20.76 17.10
CA PRO A 242 -15.32 21.33 17.35
C PRO A 242 -16.41 20.27 17.59
N VAL A 243 -17.32 20.53 18.54
CA VAL A 243 -18.38 19.59 18.95
C VAL A 243 -19.40 19.28 17.83
N ASP A 244 -19.55 20.20 16.89
CA ASP A 244 -20.53 20.15 15.80
C ASP A 244 -20.05 19.51 14.51
N GLU A 245 -18.81 19.02 14.50
CA GLU A 245 -18.25 18.27 13.38
C GLU A 245 -18.17 16.77 13.68
N MET A 246 -18.41 16.00 12.64
CA MET A 246 -18.09 14.58 12.61
C MET A 246 -16.59 14.39 12.73
N GLN A 247 -16.19 13.52 13.64
CA GLN A 247 -14.82 13.10 13.85
C GLN A 247 -14.61 11.77 13.11
N THR A 248 -13.42 11.59 12.52
CA THR A 248 -13.04 10.36 11.81
C THR A 248 -11.78 9.77 12.43
N LEU A 249 -11.80 8.47 12.69
CA LEU A 249 -10.61 7.71 13.06
C LEU A 249 -10.42 6.57 12.06
N GLU A 250 -9.33 6.66 11.30
CA GLU A 250 -8.87 5.62 10.38
C GLU A 250 -7.88 4.69 11.09
N PHE A 251 -8.02 3.40 10.78
CA PHE A 251 -7.08 2.37 11.18
C PHE A 251 -5.87 2.36 10.24
N ASP A 252 -4.82 1.65 10.61
CA ASP A 252 -3.63 1.44 9.78
C ASP A 252 -3.85 0.43 8.65
N GLN A 253 -4.94 -0.36 8.72
CA GLN A 253 -5.40 -1.29 7.70
C GLN A 253 -6.88 -1.64 7.93
N ASN A 254 -7.53 -2.28 6.95
CA ASN A 254 -8.81 -2.94 7.21
C ASN A 254 -8.59 -4.18 8.11
N TYR A 255 -9.36 -4.26 9.19
CA TYR A 255 -9.46 -5.48 10.00
C TYR A 255 -10.72 -6.25 9.63
N THR A 256 -10.58 -7.56 9.49
CA THR A 256 -11.69 -8.46 9.14
C THR A 256 -12.18 -9.20 10.38
N SER A 257 -13.45 -9.01 10.75
CA SER A 257 -14.07 -9.77 11.84
C SER A 257 -15.59 -9.77 11.75
N GLN A 258 -16.25 -10.68 12.46
CA GLN A 258 -17.68 -10.58 12.74
C GLN A 258 -17.96 -9.68 13.95
N TYR A 259 -17.05 -9.63 14.92
CA TYR A 259 -17.25 -8.99 16.22
C TYR A 259 -16.20 -7.90 16.42
N PHE A 260 -16.64 -6.66 16.55
CA PHE A 260 -15.79 -5.52 16.86
C PHE A 260 -16.20 -4.90 18.20
N ARG A 261 -15.21 -4.37 18.94
CA ARG A 261 -15.44 -3.44 20.04
C ARG A 261 -14.64 -2.18 19.78
N ILE A 262 -15.33 -1.06 19.67
CA ILE A 262 -14.74 0.28 19.69
C ILE A 262 -14.77 0.72 21.13
N ARG A 263 -13.61 0.83 21.78
CA ARG A 263 -13.52 1.12 23.21
C ARG A 263 -12.98 2.52 23.45
N ILE A 264 -13.56 3.17 24.43
CA ILE A 264 -13.17 4.48 24.94
C ILE A 264 -12.26 4.22 26.12
N LEU A 265 -10.99 4.57 25.98
CA LEU A 265 -9.94 4.35 26.99
C LEU A 265 -9.77 5.52 27.94
N ASP A 266 -10.07 6.74 27.48
CA ASP A 266 -9.99 7.96 28.28
C ASP A 266 -11.01 9.00 27.80
N THR A 267 -11.32 9.94 28.69
CA THR A 267 -12.14 11.12 28.40
C THR A 267 -11.36 12.38 28.72
N TYR A 268 -11.74 13.51 28.12
CA TYR A 268 -11.00 14.77 28.25
C TYR A 268 -10.80 15.23 29.70
N GLY A 269 -11.79 15.00 30.56
CA GLY A 269 -11.74 15.31 31.99
C GLY A 269 -11.42 14.11 32.88
N SER A 270 -10.96 12.99 32.31
CA SER A 270 -10.67 11.73 33.01
C SER A 270 -11.84 11.25 33.89
N ARG A 271 -13.04 11.28 33.33
CA ARG A 271 -14.26 10.72 33.91
C ARG A 271 -14.36 9.23 33.66
N ASP A 272 -15.01 8.55 34.59
CA ASP A 272 -15.41 7.15 34.45
C ASP A 272 -16.67 6.96 33.58
N TRP A 273 -17.24 8.02 33.03
CA TRP A 273 -18.41 7.96 32.14
C TRP A 273 -18.20 8.78 30.87
N THR A 274 -18.94 8.42 29.83
CA THR A 274 -18.79 9.00 28.50
C THR A 274 -20.12 8.98 27.75
N HIS A 275 -20.16 9.70 26.64
CA HIS A 275 -21.32 9.80 25.77
C HIS A 275 -20.91 9.99 24.32
N LEU A 276 -21.77 9.57 23.40
CA LEU A 276 -21.63 9.81 21.95
C LEU A 276 -23.00 10.05 21.35
N SER A 277 -23.07 10.92 20.33
CA SER A 277 -24.29 11.12 19.57
C SER A 277 -24.45 10.04 18.52
N THR A 278 -23.54 9.97 17.56
CA THR A 278 -23.59 8.98 16.49
C THR A 278 -22.27 8.22 16.36
N ILE A 279 -22.33 7.01 15.81
CA ILE A 279 -21.19 6.24 15.34
C ILE A 279 -21.55 5.52 14.03
N GLU A 280 -20.65 5.55 13.07
CA GLU A 280 -20.72 4.77 11.83
C GLU A 280 -19.35 4.15 11.56
N VAL A 281 -19.31 2.97 10.97
CA VAL A 281 -18.06 2.28 10.65
C VAL A 281 -17.94 2.13 9.14
N PHE A 282 -16.70 2.17 8.64
CA PHE A 282 -16.43 2.06 7.23
C PHE A 282 -15.29 1.10 6.91
N GLU A 283 -15.30 0.57 5.70
CA GLU A 283 -14.17 -0.09 5.05
C GLU A 283 -13.45 0.91 4.15
N ASN A 284 -12.12 0.94 4.20
CA ASN A 284 -11.32 1.66 3.21
C ASN A 284 -11.15 0.77 1.99
N ARG A 285 -11.40 1.27 0.78
CA ARG A 285 -10.98 0.55 -0.44
C ARG A 285 -9.52 0.85 -0.71
N ASP A 286 -8.66 -0.18 -0.64
CA ASP A 286 -7.26 -0.10 -1.04
C ASP A 286 -7.06 -0.18 -2.55
#